data_AF-A0A968GYV4-F1
#
_entry.id   AF-A0A968GYV4-F1
#
_cell.length_a   1.000
_cell.length_b   1.000
_cell.length_c   1.000
_cell.angle_alpha   90.00
_cell.angle_beta   90.00
_cell.angle_gamma   90.00
#
_symmetry.space_group_name_H-M   'P 1'
#
loop_
_entity.id
_entity.type
_entity.pdbx_description
1 polymer ?
#
loop_
_entity_poly.entity_id
_entity_poly.type
_entity_poly.pdbx_seq_one_letter_code
_entity_poly.pdbx_strand_id
1 'polypeptide(L)'
;MRSLLILKFMILSFVFILAQSFLSTGKDSKNVKDEMISYFQAGGTDWKAPTYADKLKNPLAADAKAVKDGKNLFTTNCASCHGDKGDGNGPASATINPKPKNLTSKQVQEQSDGAIFWKITTGKPPMVSWQSALTEKQRWSLVNYIRQLNKK
;
A
#
# COMPACT_ATOMS: atom_id res chain seq x y z
N MET A 1 -36.65 -56.40 -7.54
CA MET A 1 -37.09 -55.01 -7.27
C MET A 1 -36.21 -54.23 -6.29
N ARG A 2 -35.41 -54.86 -5.40
CA ARG A 2 -34.54 -54.15 -4.43
C ARG A 2 -33.25 -53.51 -5.00
N SER A 3 -32.72 -54.02 -6.12
CA SER A 3 -31.45 -53.52 -6.69
C SER A 3 -31.57 -52.18 -7.43
N LEU A 4 -32.74 -51.88 -8.00
CA LEU A 4 -32.97 -50.63 -8.75
C LEU A 4 -33.16 -49.39 -7.85
N LEU A 5 -33.53 -49.59 -6.57
CA LEU A 5 -33.63 -48.50 -5.60
C LEU A 5 -32.26 -48.03 -5.12
N ILE A 6 -31.32 -48.94 -4.87
CA ILE A 6 -30.00 -48.61 -4.31
C ILE A 6 -29.18 -47.76 -5.31
N LEU A 7 -29.28 -48.06 -6.61
CA LEU A 7 -28.60 -47.30 -7.66
C LEU A 7 -29.17 -45.87 -7.81
N LYS A 8 -30.49 -45.69 -7.63
CA LYS A 8 -31.10 -44.34 -7.60
C LYS A 8 -30.63 -43.52 -6.39
N PHE A 9 -30.46 -44.15 -5.22
CA PHE A 9 -29.95 -43.46 -4.04
C PHE A 9 -28.48 -43.05 -4.16
N MET A 10 -27.63 -43.87 -4.79
CA MET A 10 -26.22 -43.49 -5.04
C MET A 10 -26.07 -42.37 -6.06
N ILE A 11 -26.88 -42.36 -7.13
CA ILE A 11 -26.82 -41.29 -8.14
C ILE A 11 -27.35 -39.96 -7.55
N LEU A 12 -28.44 -39.99 -6.75
CA LEU A 12 -28.96 -38.78 -6.11
C LEU A 12 -27.97 -38.20 -5.08
N SER A 13 -27.26 -39.03 -4.32
CA SER A 13 -26.27 -38.57 -3.34
C SER A 13 -24.99 -38.04 -3.99
N PHE A 14 -24.54 -38.62 -5.11
CA PHE A 14 -23.38 -38.11 -5.85
C PHE A 14 -23.66 -36.74 -6.52
N VAL A 15 -24.87 -36.55 -7.07
CA VAL A 15 -25.30 -35.24 -7.60
C VAL A 15 -25.42 -34.19 -6.48
N PHE A 16 -25.85 -34.59 -5.27
CA PHE A 16 -25.93 -33.69 -4.13
C PHE A 16 -24.54 -33.26 -3.61
N ILE A 17 -23.56 -34.17 -3.60
CA ILE A 17 -22.17 -33.86 -3.20
C ILE A 17 -21.47 -32.96 -4.24
N LEU A 18 -21.72 -33.18 -5.53
CA LEU A 18 -21.21 -32.28 -6.59
C LEU A 18 -21.86 -30.90 -6.54
N ALA A 19 -23.16 -30.81 -6.21
CA ALA A 19 -23.84 -29.53 -6.02
C ALA A 19 -23.28 -28.74 -4.82
N GLN A 20 -22.95 -29.41 -3.70
CA GLN A 20 -22.36 -28.72 -2.54
C GLN A 20 -20.94 -28.20 -2.78
N SER A 21 -20.19 -28.82 -3.70
CA SER A 21 -18.85 -28.35 -4.08
C SER A 21 -18.90 -27.06 -4.92
N PHE A 22 -20.01 -26.79 -5.62
CA PHE A 22 -20.21 -25.56 -6.42
C PHE A 22 -20.78 -24.38 -5.61
N LEU A 23 -21.35 -24.62 -4.42
CA LEU A 23 -21.81 -23.54 -3.54
C LEU A 23 -20.68 -22.90 -2.71
N SER A 24 -19.49 -23.50 -2.65
CA SER A 24 -18.42 -23.02 -1.77
C SER A 24 -17.58 -21.87 -2.35
N THR A 25 -17.73 -21.50 -3.62
CA THR A 25 -16.98 -20.38 -4.24
C THR A 25 -17.81 -19.10 -4.43
N GLY A 26 -19.09 -19.09 -4.02
CA GLY A 26 -19.96 -17.91 -4.12
C GLY A 26 -19.88 -16.94 -2.93
N LYS A 27 -19.06 -17.24 -1.92
CA LYS A 27 -18.95 -16.48 -0.68
C LYS A 27 -17.76 -15.54 -0.77
N ASP A 28 -17.95 -14.43 -1.49
CA ASP A 28 -17.30 -13.12 -1.25
C ASP A 28 -17.66 -12.05 -2.32
N SER A 29 -18.79 -12.20 -3.03
CA SER A 29 -19.32 -11.15 -3.93
C SER A 29 -19.53 -9.79 -3.23
N LYS A 30 -19.76 -9.80 -1.91
CA LYS A 30 -19.89 -8.57 -1.11
C LYS A 30 -18.55 -7.81 -1.04
N ASN A 31 -17.43 -8.51 -0.89
CA ASN A 31 -16.10 -7.90 -0.87
C ASN A 31 -15.65 -7.46 -2.27
N VAL A 32 -16.01 -8.19 -3.34
CA VAL A 32 -15.65 -7.78 -4.70
C VAL A 32 -16.35 -6.49 -5.10
N LYS A 33 -17.62 -6.30 -4.71
CA LYS A 33 -18.33 -5.03 -4.95
C LYS A 33 -17.72 -3.90 -4.13
N ASP A 34 -17.37 -4.13 -2.87
CA ASP A 34 -16.74 -3.11 -2.03
C ASP A 34 -15.30 -2.78 -2.50
N GLU A 35 -14.55 -3.76 -2.99
CA GLU A 35 -13.24 -3.58 -3.62
C GLU A 35 -13.38 -2.83 -4.96
N MET A 36 -14.29 -3.25 -5.83
CA MET A 36 -14.59 -2.59 -7.11
C MET A 36 -15.12 -1.18 -6.90
N ILE A 37 -15.99 -0.95 -5.92
CA ILE A 37 -16.47 0.39 -5.53
C ILE A 37 -15.28 1.21 -5.03
N SER A 38 -14.33 0.65 -4.26
CA SER A 38 -13.09 1.37 -3.91
C SER A 38 -12.21 1.69 -5.13
N TYR A 39 -12.18 0.83 -6.14
CA TYR A 39 -11.46 1.04 -7.41
C TYR A 39 -12.13 2.10 -8.30
N PHE A 40 -13.46 2.11 -8.40
CA PHE A 40 -14.21 3.08 -9.21
C PHE A 40 -14.41 4.43 -8.49
N GLN A 41 -14.45 4.45 -7.16
CA GLN A 41 -14.35 5.67 -6.35
C GLN A 41 -12.93 6.25 -6.30
N ALA A 42 -11.92 5.52 -6.81
CA ALA A 42 -10.55 6.02 -6.97
C ALA A 42 -10.37 7.03 -8.13
N GLY A 43 -11.47 7.61 -8.63
CA GLY A 43 -11.50 9.03 -8.98
C GLY A 43 -11.38 9.94 -7.73
N GLY A 44 -10.55 9.55 -6.75
CA GLY A 44 -10.59 9.99 -5.37
C GLY A 44 -9.19 10.12 -4.77
N THR A 45 -9.09 11.01 -3.79
CA THR A 45 -7.88 11.63 -3.23
C THR A 45 -6.90 10.72 -2.48
N ASP A 46 -7.14 9.40 -2.40
CA ASP A 46 -6.33 8.50 -1.57
C ASP A 46 -5.34 7.67 -2.40
N TRP A 47 -4.06 8.00 -2.25
CA TRP A 47 -2.95 7.18 -2.74
C TRP A 47 -2.68 6.03 -1.76
N LYS A 48 -3.37 4.90 -1.96
CA LYS A 48 -3.23 3.70 -1.13
C LYS A 48 -2.19 2.75 -1.74
N ALA A 49 -1.28 2.24 -0.91
CA ALA A 49 -0.32 1.22 -1.32
C ALA A 49 -1.02 -0.16 -1.43
N PRO A 50 -0.54 -1.06 -2.31
CA PRO A 50 -1.07 -2.42 -2.39
C PRO A 50 -0.75 -3.21 -1.11
N THR A 51 -1.60 -4.17 -0.76
CA THR A 51 -1.52 -4.91 0.52
C THR A 51 -0.22 -5.71 0.70
N TYR A 52 0.45 -6.10 -0.41
CA TYR A 52 1.75 -6.76 -0.31
C TYR A 52 2.83 -5.80 0.22
N ALA A 53 2.69 -4.49 0.01
CA ALA A 53 3.66 -3.50 0.46
C ALA A 53 3.74 -3.48 1.99
N ASP A 54 2.62 -3.71 2.69
CA ASP A 54 2.59 -3.78 4.15
C ASP A 54 3.40 -4.95 4.74
N LYS A 55 3.70 -5.96 3.92
CA LYS A 55 4.51 -7.11 4.31
C LYS A 55 6.01 -6.87 4.15
N LEU A 56 6.42 -5.82 3.43
CA LEU A 56 7.82 -5.50 3.24
C LEU A 56 8.45 -5.11 4.58
N LYS A 57 9.60 -5.71 4.88
CA LYS A 57 10.36 -5.43 6.09
C LYS A 57 11.50 -4.48 5.75
N ASN A 58 11.59 -3.40 6.51
CA ASN A 58 12.67 -2.44 6.40
C ASN A 58 13.97 -3.06 6.95
N PRO A 59 14.97 -3.36 6.10
CA PRO A 59 16.21 -3.99 6.55
C PRO A 59 17.11 -3.04 7.36
N LEU A 60 16.76 -1.75 7.45
CA LEU A 60 17.55 -0.69 8.10
C LEU A 60 16.85 -0.09 9.33
N ALA A 61 15.75 -0.66 9.82
CA ALA A 61 14.85 0.01 10.79
C ALA A 61 15.53 0.54 12.09
N ALA A 62 16.64 -0.07 12.52
CA ALA A 62 17.40 0.31 13.71
C ALA A 62 18.76 0.98 13.40
N ASP A 63 19.03 1.31 12.14
CA ASP A 63 20.32 1.87 11.72
C ASP A 63 20.32 3.41 11.80
N ALA A 64 21.05 3.94 12.78
CA ALA A 64 21.22 5.39 12.96
C ALA A 64 21.94 6.05 11.77
N LYS A 65 22.84 5.34 11.10
CA LYS A 65 23.50 5.84 9.89
C LYS A 65 22.47 5.98 8.76
N ALA A 66 21.57 5.00 8.60
CA ALA A 66 20.50 5.08 7.61
C ALA A 66 19.55 6.28 7.85
N VAL A 67 19.29 6.65 9.11
CA VAL A 67 18.54 7.89 9.42
C VAL A 67 19.29 9.14 8.94
N LYS A 68 20.61 9.22 9.18
CA LYS A 68 21.45 10.35 8.75
C LYS A 68 21.53 10.45 7.23
N ASP A 69 21.76 9.32 6.56
CA ASP A 69 21.79 9.25 5.09
C ASP A 69 20.42 9.64 4.51
N GLY A 70 19.33 9.17 5.12
CA GLY A 70 17.95 9.53 4.78
C GLY A 70 17.67 11.02 4.89
N LYS A 71 18.18 11.69 5.94
CA LYS A 71 18.06 13.14 6.09
C LYS A 71 18.69 13.88 4.91
N ASN A 72 19.91 13.52 4.53
CA ASN A 72 20.64 14.17 3.44
C ASN A 72 19.90 13.98 2.11
N LEU A 73 19.41 12.77 1.86
CA LEU A 73 18.60 12.45 0.68
C LEU A 73 17.29 13.25 0.66
N PHE A 74 16.61 13.36 1.81
CA PHE A 74 15.35 14.09 1.92
C PHE A 74 15.54 15.58 1.64
N THR A 75 16.56 16.20 2.23
CA THR A 75 16.89 17.62 1.99
C THR A 75 17.16 17.88 0.51
N THR A 76 17.88 16.97 -0.16
CA THR A 76 18.27 17.14 -1.57
C THR A 76 17.08 16.91 -2.52
N ASN A 77 16.24 15.92 -2.25
CA ASN A 77 15.31 15.38 -3.24
C ASN A 77 13.82 15.60 -2.91
N CYS A 78 13.48 15.81 -1.63
CA CYS A 78 12.10 15.78 -1.15
C CYS A 78 11.65 17.11 -0.54
N ALA A 79 12.56 17.85 0.11
CA ALA A 79 12.24 19.04 0.87
C ALA A 79 11.71 20.21 0.02
N SER A 80 12.12 20.31 -1.26
CA SER A 80 11.59 21.32 -2.18
C SER A 80 10.06 21.27 -2.31
N CYS A 81 9.47 20.06 -2.23
CA CYS A 81 8.02 19.85 -2.29
C CYS A 81 7.40 19.64 -0.91
N HIS A 82 8.01 18.80 -0.06
CA HIS A 82 7.45 18.42 1.24
C HIS A 82 7.85 19.34 2.40
N GLY A 83 8.75 20.29 2.20
CA GLY A 83 9.30 21.18 3.24
C GLY A 83 10.35 20.50 4.11
N ASP A 84 11.26 21.27 4.72
CA ASP A 84 12.34 20.74 5.56
C ASP A 84 11.82 19.99 6.81
N LYS A 85 10.64 20.38 7.28
CA LYS A 85 9.92 19.74 8.38
C LYS A 85 9.01 18.59 7.91
N GLY A 86 8.87 18.39 6.61
CA GLY A 86 7.97 17.40 6.02
C GLY A 86 6.48 17.75 6.18
N ASP A 87 6.15 19.00 6.45
CA ASP A 87 4.78 19.47 6.70
C ASP A 87 3.95 19.69 5.42
N GLY A 88 4.55 19.43 4.25
CA GLY A 88 3.94 19.62 2.94
C GLY A 88 4.03 21.07 2.44
N ASN A 89 4.82 21.93 3.09
CA ASN A 89 4.96 23.35 2.78
C ASN A 89 6.31 23.69 2.14
N GLY A 90 6.85 22.82 1.27
CA GLY A 90 8.08 23.12 0.54
C GLY A 90 7.89 24.32 -0.42
N PRO A 91 8.97 25.01 -0.84
CA PRO A 91 8.87 26.15 -1.76
C PRO A 91 8.09 25.86 -3.05
N ALA A 92 8.18 24.65 -3.59
CA ALA A 92 7.45 24.24 -4.79
C ALA A 92 5.99 23.84 -4.50
N SER A 93 5.60 23.65 -3.22
CA SER A 93 4.26 23.15 -2.86
C SER A 93 3.12 24.08 -3.29
N ALA A 94 3.38 25.39 -3.42
CA ALA A 94 2.37 26.39 -3.77
C ALA A 94 1.79 26.20 -5.18
N THR A 95 2.52 25.56 -6.09
CA THR A 95 2.11 25.34 -7.49
C THR A 95 1.79 23.88 -7.79
N ILE A 96 1.80 23.00 -6.78
CA ILE A 96 1.56 21.56 -6.95
C ILE A 96 0.12 21.23 -6.52
N ASN A 97 -0.65 20.63 -7.43
CA ASN A 97 -2.01 20.16 -7.16
C ASN A 97 -2.14 18.66 -7.49
N PRO A 98 -2.59 17.80 -6.55
CA PRO A 98 -2.86 18.11 -5.15
C PRO A 98 -1.59 18.47 -4.37
N LYS A 99 -1.74 19.31 -3.35
CA LYS A 99 -0.63 19.72 -2.48
C LYS A 99 0.11 18.50 -1.90
N PRO A 100 1.45 18.52 -1.81
CA PRO A 100 2.22 17.48 -1.14
C PRO A 100 1.69 17.19 0.27
N LYS A 101 1.61 15.91 0.63
CA LYS A 101 1.03 15.51 1.91
C LYS A 101 1.96 15.90 3.06
N ASN A 102 1.35 16.29 4.19
CA ASN A 102 2.05 16.46 5.46
C ASN A 102 2.52 15.09 5.96
N LEU A 103 3.84 14.85 5.89
CA LEU A 103 4.51 13.63 6.31
C LEU A 103 4.58 13.47 7.84
N THR A 104 4.39 14.54 8.62
CA THR A 104 4.30 14.47 10.09
C THR A 104 2.92 14.02 10.57
N SER A 105 1.92 14.07 9.69
CA SER A 105 0.54 13.72 10.06
C SER A 105 0.39 12.27 10.52
N LYS A 106 -0.53 12.06 11.47
CA LYS A 106 -0.90 10.72 11.96
C LYS A 106 -1.23 9.75 10.82
N GLN A 107 -2.00 10.21 9.82
CA GLN A 107 -2.36 9.41 8.64
C GLN A 107 -1.14 8.89 7.85
N VAL A 108 -0.06 9.67 7.76
CA VAL A 108 1.18 9.21 7.10
C VAL A 108 1.98 8.32 8.04
N GLN A 109 2.10 8.70 9.31
CA GLN A 109 2.93 8.00 10.29
C GLN A 109 2.35 6.65 10.75
N GLU A 110 1.05 6.41 10.57
CA GLU A 110 0.42 5.11 10.84
C GLU A 110 0.53 4.11 9.68
N GLN A 111 0.93 4.55 8.48
CA GLN A 111 1.19 3.63 7.38
C GLN A 111 2.37 2.72 7.73
N SER A 112 2.42 1.52 7.15
CA SER A 112 3.57 0.63 7.29
C SER A 112 4.83 1.22 6.61
N ASP A 113 6.01 0.79 7.06
CA ASP A 113 7.28 1.19 6.42
C ASP A 113 7.30 0.80 4.94
N GLY A 114 6.79 -0.39 4.63
CA GLY A 114 6.70 -0.89 3.26
C GLY A 114 5.74 -0.11 2.37
N ALA A 115 4.63 0.40 2.91
CA ALA A 115 3.73 1.29 2.18
C ALA A 115 4.43 2.61 1.81
N ILE A 116 5.17 3.22 2.75
CA ILE A 116 5.94 4.44 2.47
C ILE A 116 7.05 4.16 1.45
N PHE A 117 7.78 3.05 1.60
CA PHE A 117 8.80 2.61 0.65
C PHE A 117 8.23 2.43 -0.76
N TRP A 118 7.08 1.78 -0.88
CA TRP A 118 6.40 1.59 -2.16
C TRP A 118 6.06 2.94 -2.80
N LYS A 119 5.49 3.88 -2.02
CA LYS A 119 5.16 5.22 -2.51
C LYS A 119 6.36 5.99 -3.03
N ILE A 120 7.49 5.95 -2.32
CA ILE A 120 8.74 6.56 -2.79
C ILE A 120 9.21 5.89 -4.07
N THR A 121 9.11 4.56 -4.14
CA THR A 121 9.57 3.76 -5.28
C THR A 121 8.74 4.05 -6.53
N THR A 122 7.42 4.00 -6.44
CA THR A 122 6.53 4.08 -7.61
C THR A 122 6.12 5.50 -7.96
N GLY A 123 6.06 6.41 -7.00
CA GLY A 123 5.51 7.75 -7.19
C GLY A 123 4.01 7.73 -7.52
N LYS A 124 3.43 8.93 -7.63
CA LYS A 124 2.10 9.17 -8.17
C LYS A 124 2.11 10.64 -8.63
N PRO A 125 1.99 10.93 -9.94
CA PRO A 125 2.02 12.30 -10.42
C PRO A 125 1.10 13.22 -9.59
N PRO A 126 1.59 14.38 -9.15
CA PRO A 126 2.84 15.04 -9.55
C PRO A 126 4.12 14.56 -8.84
N MET A 127 4.03 13.65 -7.85
CA MET A 127 5.21 13.06 -7.23
C MET A 127 5.86 12.04 -8.16
N VAL A 128 7.11 12.29 -8.52
CA VAL A 128 7.91 11.40 -9.38
C VAL A 128 8.20 10.05 -8.72
N SER A 129 8.46 9.04 -9.54
CA SER A 129 9.08 7.78 -9.09
C SER A 129 10.56 8.01 -8.78
N TRP A 130 11.05 7.41 -7.69
CA TRP A 130 12.47 7.42 -7.35
C TRP A 130 13.20 6.11 -7.64
N GLN A 131 12.52 5.13 -8.25
CA GLN A 131 13.10 3.80 -8.47
C GLN A 131 14.36 3.82 -9.32
N SER A 132 14.41 4.66 -10.35
CA SER A 132 15.54 4.76 -11.29
C SER A 132 16.67 5.65 -10.79
N ALA A 133 16.40 6.56 -9.85
CA ALA A 133 17.36 7.56 -9.38
C ALA A 133 18.01 7.19 -8.03
N LEU A 134 17.30 6.45 -7.18
CA LEU A 134 17.77 6.05 -5.85
C LEU A 134 17.84 4.54 -5.75
N THR A 135 18.91 4.02 -5.16
CA THR A 135 19.01 2.60 -4.79
C THR A 135 17.95 2.21 -3.75
N GLU A 136 17.64 0.93 -3.65
CA GLU A 136 16.73 0.42 -2.62
C GLU A 136 17.17 0.81 -1.20
N LYS A 137 18.46 0.70 -0.89
CA LYS A 137 19.01 1.11 0.42
C LYS A 137 18.76 2.60 0.71
N GLN A 138 18.91 3.46 -0.29
CA GLN A 138 18.64 4.90 -0.16
C GLN A 138 17.14 5.16 0.07
N ARG A 139 16.25 4.44 -0.63
CA ARG A 139 14.79 4.56 -0.40
C ARG A 139 14.38 4.08 0.99
N TRP A 140 14.97 3.00 1.51
CA TRP A 140 14.76 2.60 2.92
C TRP A 140 15.32 3.61 3.92
N SER A 141 16.46 4.24 3.61
CA SER A 141 17.02 5.33 4.42
C SER A 141 16.07 6.54 4.50
N LEU A 142 15.41 6.88 3.39
CA LEU A 142 14.35 7.90 3.37
C LEU A 142 13.18 7.53 4.29
N VAL A 143 12.71 6.27 4.26
CA VAL A 143 11.65 5.80 5.17
C VAL A 143 12.06 6.03 6.64
N ASN A 144 13.28 5.63 7.01
CA ASN A 144 13.80 5.83 8.36
C ASN A 144 13.80 7.31 8.78
N TYR A 145 14.19 8.21 7.89
CA TYR A 145 14.16 9.64 8.19
C TYR A 145 12.72 10.17 8.33
N ILE A 146 11.80 9.75 7.46
CA ILE A 146 10.38 10.15 7.51
C ILE A 146 9.76 9.78 8.87
N ARG A 147 10.14 8.65 9.46
CA ARG A 147 9.70 8.24 10.82
C ARG A 147 10.20 9.14 11.95
N GLN A 148 11.20 9.98 11.71
CA GLN A 148 11.70 10.93 12.71
C GLN A 148 11.02 12.30 12.60
N LEU A 149 10.25 12.56 11.52
CA LEU A 149 9.67 13.88 11.26
C LEU A 149 8.55 14.23 12.25
N ASN A 150 7.83 13.25 12.80
CA ASN A 150 6.76 13.47 13.79
C ASN A 150 7.25 13.50 15.25
N LYS A 151 8.55 13.28 15.49
CA LYS A 151 9.15 13.28 16.83
C LYS A 151 9.84 14.60 17.17
N LYS A 152 9.75 15.58 16.28
CA LYS A 152 10.40 16.90 16.39
C LYS A 152 9.40 17.97 16.76
#